data_AF-A0A1T3CIV2-F1
#
_entry.id   AF-A0A1T3CIV2-F1
#
_cell.length_a   1.000
_cell.length_b   1.000
_cell.length_c   1.000
_cell.angle_alpha   90.00
_cell.angle_beta   90.00
_cell.angle_gamma   90.00
#
_symmetry.space_group_name_H-M   'P 1'
#
loop_
_entity.id
_entity.type
_entity.pdbx_description
1 polymer ?
#
loop_
_entity_poly.entity_id
_entity_poly.type
_entity_poly.pdbx_seq_one_letter_code
_entity_poly.pdbx_strand_id
1 'polypeptide(L)'
;MAQEIGLHFIDSPTNNSHSVKIKKSTIQAEIGRRVWWYLTDTDWMLSRLSVPQQGAYTILPSQMAVRKPCNANDEDIIEGQEIIDRPPEEATSVSYLLQRTRLAELFYSLGGHDKPMNWNPEEADYGKIMEADMKLRQFMRELPSFFRLEKSGSLSKLPPSDIRRSSDITIQRYMLNMIFYGQICKLHLPYLAQGTINPGFAYSHDSCLKAAQRIIYIEHRMRAENSTFVLFRQRMNVKFRSIFIACVVFVLDGCLANNPEGSTTGGDATMTDAWRILYEAKGQSPLASELLHLSVQILRKYRASHPALEALKKENCRRDPTILNQMGPVDVATTESSSMAIDREPRRVDIDPDTIDLDKLWETLQGRGRDWNNLFWSLGPPLI
;
A
#
# COMPACT_ATOMS: atom_id res chain seq x y z
N MET A 1 4.73 28.50 8.05
CA MET A 1 6.19 28.46 7.76
C MET A 1 6.52 28.54 6.27
N ALA A 2 6.34 27.49 5.44
CA ALA A 2 6.84 27.48 4.05
C ALA A 2 6.29 28.61 3.15
N GLN A 3 5.03 29.04 3.37
CA GLN A 3 4.43 30.19 2.70
C GLN A 3 5.01 31.52 3.20
N GLU A 4 5.23 31.69 4.52
CA GLU A 4 5.81 32.92 5.12
C GLU A 4 7.19 33.25 4.54
N ILE A 5 8.06 32.24 4.35
CA ILE A 5 9.38 32.42 3.74
C ILE A 5 9.33 32.53 2.20
N GLY A 6 8.14 32.45 1.59
CA GLY A 6 7.90 32.75 0.17
C GLY A 6 8.14 31.59 -0.81
N LEU A 7 8.28 30.34 -0.37
CA LEU A 7 8.61 29.22 -1.27
C LEU A 7 7.58 29.03 -2.41
N HIS A 8 6.31 29.25 -2.12
CA HIS A 8 5.20 29.18 -3.09
C HIS A 8 5.27 30.16 -4.27
N PHE A 9 6.13 31.18 -4.24
CA PHE A 9 6.29 32.17 -5.32
C PHE A 9 7.76 32.37 -5.74
N ILE A 10 8.60 31.33 -5.63
CA ILE A 10 10.03 31.37 -6.02
C ILE A 10 10.23 31.80 -7.47
N ASP A 11 9.39 31.35 -8.40
CA ASP A 11 9.52 31.66 -9.83
C ASP A 11 8.46 32.68 -10.30
N SER A 12 7.79 33.38 -9.39
CA SER A 12 6.84 34.46 -9.74
C SER A 12 7.55 35.64 -10.42
N PRO A 13 6.95 36.31 -11.42
CA PRO A 13 7.46 37.59 -11.91
C PRO A 13 7.33 38.72 -10.87
N THR A 14 6.47 38.60 -9.87
CA THR A 14 6.30 39.62 -8.81
C THR A 14 7.40 39.54 -7.74
N ASN A 15 7.88 40.72 -7.32
CA ASN A 15 9.01 40.88 -6.41
C ASN A 15 8.57 41.06 -4.95
N ASN A 16 8.23 39.95 -4.28
CA ASN A 16 8.13 39.94 -2.81
C ASN A 16 9.53 39.87 -2.19
N SER A 17 9.78 40.66 -1.13
CA SER A 17 11.12 40.86 -0.54
C SER A 17 11.87 39.58 -0.17
N HIS A 18 11.17 38.55 0.32
CA HIS A 18 11.74 37.24 0.63
C HIS A 18 12.03 36.41 -0.63
N SER A 19 11.11 36.35 -1.61
CA SER A 19 11.33 35.61 -2.86
C SER A 19 12.47 36.21 -3.68
N VAL A 20 12.67 37.54 -3.66
CA VAL A 20 13.81 38.21 -4.31
C VAL A 20 15.16 37.78 -3.73
N LYS A 21 15.25 37.48 -2.43
CA LYS A 21 16.51 36.97 -1.83
C LYS A 21 16.79 35.54 -2.30
N ILE A 22 15.78 34.68 -2.26
CA ILE A 22 15.89 33.27 -2.69
C ILE A 22 16.24 33.18 -4.19
N LYS A 23 15.56 33.96 -5.05
CA LYS A 23 15.82 34.03 -6.51
C LYS A 23 17.25 34.42 -6.89
N LYS A 24 17.98 35.14 -6.02
CA LYS A 24 19.35 35.61 -6.29
C LYS A 24 20.42 34.54 -6.07
N SER A 25 20.10 33.45 -5.40
CA SER A 25 20.98 32.30 -5.23
C SER A 25 20.39 31.14 -6.04
N THR A 26 21.14 30.64 -7.01
CA THR A 26 20.78 29.46 -7.82
C THR A 26 20.51 28.27 -6.90
N ILE A 27 21.37 28.08 -5.90
CA ILE A 27 21.28 26.99 -4.91
C ILE A 27 20.00 27.14 -4.07
N GLN A 28 19.75 28.31 -3.47
CA GLN A 28 18.57 28.51 -2.63
C GLN A 28 17.27 28.43 -3.43
N ALA A 29 17.24 28.95 -4.66
CA ALA A 29 16.08 28.83 -5.53
C ALA A 29 15.75 27.36 -5.84
N GLU A 30 16.76 26.55 -6.17
CA GLU A 30 16.54 25.14 -6.50
C GLU A 30 16.17 24.29 -5.27
N ILE A 31 16.86 24.47 -4.14
CA ILE A 31 16.48 23.83 -2.87
C ILE A 31 15.05 24.24 -2.49
N GLY A 32 14.70 25.51 -2.67
CA GLY A 32 13.35 26.02 -2.44
C GLY A 32 12.28 25.35 -3.32
N ARG A 33 12.56 25.13 -4.62
CA ARG A 33 11.68 24.36 -5.52
C ARG A 33 11.51 22.93 -5.02
N ARG A 34 12.61 22.26 -4.69
CA ARG A 34 12.60 20.86 -4.20
C ARG A 34 11.76 20.71 -2.94
N VAL A 35 11.93 21.60 -1.97
CA VAL A 35 11.15 21.63 -0.72
C VAL A 35 9.67 21.92 -1.01
N TRP A 36 9.36 22.91 -1.84
CA TRP A 36 7.97 23.26 -2.17
C TRP A 36 7.24 22.12 -2.90
N TRP A 37 7.88 21.49 -3.88
CA TRP A 37 7.31 20.34 -4.57
C TRP A 37 7.18 19.14 -3.65
N TYR A 38 8.14 18.86 -2.76
CA TYR A 38 7.98 17.78 -1.78
C TYR A 38 6.75 17.98 -0.87
N LEU A 39 6.48 19.23 -0.45
CA LEU A 39 5.28 19.58 0.33
C LEU A 39 4.00 19.43 -0.50
N THR A 40 3.98 19.99 -1.71
CA THR A 40 2.85 19.96 -2.67
C THR A 40 2.48 18.51 -3.02
N ASP A 41 3.49 17.71 -3.39
CA ASP A 41 3.35 16.29 -3.66
C ASP A 41 2.77 15.54 -2.47
N THR A 42 3.21 15.88 -1.27
CA THR A 42 2.74 15.22 -0.04
C THR A 42 1.27 15.56 0.22
N ASP A 43 0.87 16.81 0.10
CA ASP A 43 -0.53 17.26 0.27
C ASP A 43 -1.46 16.59 -0.76
N TRP A 44 -1.11 16.59 -2.05
CA TRP A 44 -1.89 15.95 -3.11
C TRP A 44 -1.86 14.42 -3.06
N MET A 45 -0.76 13.81 -2.60
CA MET A 45 -0.73 12.37 -2.38
C MET A 45 -1.57 11.97 -1.18
N LEU A 46 -1.51 12.70 -0.07
CA LEU A 46 -2.31 12.40 1.11
C LEU A 46 -3.81 12.57 0.81
N SER A 47 -4.24 13.54 -0.01
CA SER A 47 -5.66 13.71 -0.37
C SER A 47 -6.28 12.43 -0.96
N ARG A 48 -5.51 11.64 -1.73
CA ARG A 48 -5.95 10.35 -2.32
C ARG A 48 -5.58 9.11 -1.49
N LEU A 49 -4.41 9.14 -0.84
CA LEU A 49 -3.85 8.00 -0.08
C LEU A 49 -4.34 7.95 1.37
N SER A 50 -4.86 9.05 1.91
CA SER A 50 -5.37 9.21 3.27
C SER A 50 -6.85 9.56 3.22
N VAL A 51 -7.63 9.00 4.14
CA VAL A 51 -9.08 9.23 4.21
C VAL A 51 -9.51 10.25 5.25
N PRO A 52 -8.77 10.55 6.34
CA PRO A 52 -9.10 11.70 7.20
C PRO A 52 -9.18 13.04 6.44
N GLN A 53 -8.54 13.14 5.27
CA GLN A 53 -8.62 14.30 4.39
C GLN A 53 -9.77 14.21 3.35
N GLN A 54 -10.33 13.02 3.07
CA GLN A 54 -11.45 12.83 2.13
C GLN A 54 -11.28 13.50 0.74
N GLY A 55 -10.07 13.54 0.20
CA GLY A 55 -9.78 14.27 -1.06
C GLY A 55 -9.46 15.75 -0.90
N ALA A 56 -9.53 16.31 0.31
CA ALA A 56 -9.06 17.66 0.60
C ALA A 56 -7.53 17.76 0.45
N TYR A 57 -7.11 18.89 -0.11
CA TYR A 57 -5.74 19.33 -0.26
C TYR A 57 -5.70 20.82 0.10
N THR A 58 -4.56 21.29 0.59
CA THR A 58 -4.36 22.67 1.06
C THR A 58 -3.66 23.53 0.02
N ILE A 59 -2.82 22.93 -0.83
CA ILE A 59 -2.01 23.62 -1.83
C ILE A 59 -2.75 23.59 -3.18
N LEU A 60 -3.19 24.76 -3.64
CA LEU A 60 -3.80 24.94 -4.95
C LEU A 60 -2.73 25.30 -6.01
N PRO A 61 -2.71 24.66 -7.20
CA PRO A 61 -1.81 25.04 -8.30
C PRO A 61 -1.94 26.52 -8.69
N SER A 62 -3.14 27.09 -8.62
CA SER A 62 -3.42 28.50 -8.91
C SER A 62 -2.87 29.48 -7.86
N GLN A 63 -2.40 28.99 -6.71
CA GLN A 63 -1.85 29.78 -5.61
C GLN A 63 -0.32 29.64 -5.49
N MET A 64 0.35 29.09 -6.50
CA MET A 64 1.80 28.92 -6.54
C MET A 64 2.40 29.28 -7.91
N ALA A 65 3.59 29.85 -7.90
CA ALA A 65 4.44 30.04 -9.08
C ALA A 65 5.84 29.49 -8.76
N VAL A 66 6.00 28.18 -8.99
CA VAL A 66 7.23 27.42 -8.71
C VAL A 66 7.45 26.46 -9.86
N ARG A 67 8.60 26.58 -10.54
CA ARG A 67 8.99 25.65 -11.61
C ARG A 67 9.28 24.27 -11.03
N LYS A 68 9.24 23.23 -11.85
CA LYS A 68 9.69 21.89 -11.44
C LYS A 68 11.18 21.92 -11.06
N PRO A 69 11.63 21.08 -10.11
CA PRO A 69 13.05 20.93 -9.83
C PRO A 69 13.80 20.39 -11.06
N CYS A 70 15.10 20.63 -11.14
CA CYS A 70 15.96 20.04 -12.15
C CYS A 70 16.48 18.66 -11.67
N ASN A 71 16.66 17.72 -12.61
CA ASN A 71 17.29 16.43 -12.40
C ASN A 71 18.82 16.59 -12.29
N ALA A 72 19.29 17.15 -11.16
CA ALA A 72 20.70 17.39 -10.89
C ALA A 72 21.07 16.95 -9.47
N ASN A 73 22.22 16.30 -9.26
CA ASN A 73 22.69 16.05 -7.89
C ASN A 73 23.12 17.35 -7.23
N ASP A 74 23.09 17.35 -5.91
CA ASP A 74 23.32 18.53 -5.08
C ASP A 74 24.75 19.08 -5.27
N GLU A 75 25.74 18.19 -5.44
CA GLU A 75 27.14 18.52 -5.71
C GLU A 75 27.40 19.16 -7.09
N ASP A 76 26.47 19.02 -8.04
CA ASP A 76 26.57 19.59 -9.38
C ASP A 76 26.01 21.04 -9.45
N ILE A 77 25.39 21.53 -8.37
CA ILE A 77 24.76 22.87 -8.35
C ILE A 77 25.77 23.92 -7.86
N ILE A 78 26.28 24.70 -8.81
CA ILE A 78 27.24 25.77 -8.53
C ILE A 78 26.53 27.13 -8.48
N GLU A 79 26.85 27.94 -7.47
CA GLU A 79 26.24 29.25 -7.29
C GLU A 79 26.54 30.20 -8.48
N GLY A 80 25.50 30.90 -8.94
CA GLY A 80 25.59 31.80 -10.10
C GLY A 80 25.72 31.12 -11.48
N GLN A 81 25.72 29.78 -11.56
CA GLN A 81 25.71 29.04 -12.83
C GLN A 81 24.28 28.55 -13.17
N GLU A 82 24.04 28.21 -14.43
CA GLU A 82 22.81 27.53 -14.85
C GLU A 82 22.89 26.04 -14.47
N ILE A 83 21.80 25.49 -13.92
CA ILE A 83 21.73 24.08 -13.54
C ILE A 83 21.47 23.24 -14.78
N ILE A 84 22.34 22.27 -15.03
CA ILE A 84 22.18 21.29 -16.10
C ILE A 84 21.10 20.27 -15.69
N ASP A 85 19.94 20.33 -16.33
CA ASP A 85 18.85 19.37 -16.15
C ASP A 85 19.13 18.08 -16.93
N ARG A 86 19.42 16.98 -16.21
CA ARG A 86 19.84 15.71 -16.84
C ARG A 86 18.65 14.93 -17.42
N PRO A 87 18.86 14.12 -18.48
CA PRO A 87 17.82 13.25 -19.04
C PRO A 87 17.13 12.37 -17.98
N PRO A 88 15.82 12.09 -18.07
CA PRO A 88 15.09 11.33 -17.04
C PRO A 88 15.57 9.89 -16.77
N GLU A 89 16.31 9.28 -17.70
CA GLU A 89 16.93 7.95 -17.52
C GLU A 89 18.32 8.02 -16.84
N GLU A 90 18.87 9.22 -16.62
CA GLU A 90 20.04 9.44 -15.77
C GLU A 90 19.57 9.66 -14.32
N ALA A 91 19.95 8.72 -13.44
CA ALA A 91 19.54 8.72 -12.04
C ALA A 91 20.34 9.74 -11.21
N THR A 92 19.64 10.53 -10.41
CA THR A 92 20.18 11.55 -9.51
C THR A 92 19.51 11.49 -8.13
N SER A 93 19.99 12.28 -7.16
CA SER A 93 19.32 12.49 -5.87
C SER A 93 17.85 12.94 -6.00
N VAL A 94 17.49 13.60 -7.11
CA VAL A 94 16.17 14.23 -7.33
C VAL A 94 15.22 13.35 -8.13
N SER A 95 15.71 12.32 -8.83
CA SER A 95 14.87 11.56 -9.78
C SER A 95 13.60 10.99 -9.13
N TYR A 96 13.65 10.59 -7.86
CA TYR A 96 12.45 10.15 -7.12
C TYR A 96 11.47 11.29 -6.85
N LEU A 97 11.94 12.48 -6.49
CA LEU A 97 11.06 13.65 -6.34
C LEU A 97 10.34 13.95 -7.65
N LEU A 98 11.03 13.93 -8.79
CA LEU A 98 10.39 14.16 -10.09
C LEU A 98 9.29 13.13 -10.42
N GLN A 99 9.51 11.85 -10.11
CA GLN A 99 8.47 10.82 -10.31
C GLN A 99 7.34 10.90 -9.27
N ARG A 100 7.66 11.30 -8.03
CA ARG A 100 6.67 11.60 -6.99
C ARG A 100 5.77 12.76 -7.41
N THR A 101 6.34 13.82 -7.97
CA THR A 101 5.61 14.98 -8.49
C THR A 101 4.68 14.61 -9.63
N ARG A 102 5.17 13.86 -10.64
CA ARG A 102 4.31 13.33 -11.72
C ARG A 102 3.15 12.49 -11.19
N LEU A 103 3.38 11.67 -10.16
CA LEU A 103 2.33 10.85 -9.54
C LEU A 103 1.33 11.69 -8.73
N ALA A 104 1.80 12.71 -8.02
CA ALA A 104 0.96 13.64 -7.27
C ALA A 104 0.04 14.45 -8.21
N GLU A 105 0.55 14.92 -9.34
CA GLU A 105 -0.24 15.59 -10.38
C GLU A 105 -1.30 14.67 -11.01
N LEU A 106 -0.96 13.39 -11.22
CA LEU A 106 -1.93 12.39 -11.63
C LEU A 106 -3.01 12.18 -10.55
N PHE A 107 -2.63 12.11 -9.28
CA PHE A 107 -3.59 11.96 -8.18
C PHE A 107 -4.50 13.18 -7.99
N TYR A 108 -3.97 14.38 -8.22
CA TYR A 108 -4.71 15.65 -8.21
C TYR A 108 -5.70 15.72 -9.38
N SER A 109 -5.26 15.43 -10.63
CA SER A 109 -6.14 15.46 -11.81
C SER A 109 -7.25 14.39 -11.76
N LEU A 110 -6.98 13.21 -11.21
CA LEU A 110 -7.99 12.19 -10.90
C LEU A 110 -8.92 12.59 -9.73
N GLY A 111 -8.67 13.72 -9.05
CA GLY A 111 -9.36 14.15 -7.82
C GLY A 111 -10.79 14.62 -8.03
N GLY A 112 -11.16 14.94 -9.27
CA GLY A 112 -12.49 15.41 -9.63
C GLY A 112 -12.67 16.90 -9.36
N HIS A 113 -12.07 17.74 -10.22
CA HIS A 113 -12.44 19.16 -10.28
C HIS A 113 -13.87 19.38 -10.75
N ASP A 114 -14.43 18.40 -11.48
CA ASP A 114 -15.78 18.43 -12.01
C ASP A 114 -16.58 17.20 -11.54
N LYS A 115 -17.52 17.41 -10.60
CA LYS A 115 -18.65 16.49 -10.38
C LYS A 115 -19.96 17.27 -10.46
N PRO A 116 -20.72 17.16 -11.56
CA PRO A 116 -22.09 17.67 -11.60
C PRO A 116 -22.97 16.83 -10.66
N MET A 117 -23.95 17.49 -10.01
CA MET A 117 -24.70 16.96 -8.87
C MET A 117 -25.57 15.71 -9.16
N ASN A 118 -25.83 15.39 -10.43
CA ASN A 118 -26.80 14.39 -10.86
C ASN A 118 -26.13 13.30 -11.74
N TRP A 119 -25.43 12.34 -11.13
CA TRP A 119 -24.72 11.26 -11.85
C TRP A 119 -25.18 9.86 -11.40
N ASN A 120 -25.38 8.94 -12.35
CA ASN A 120 -25.89 7.59 -12.06
C ASN A 120 -24.75 6.67 -11.55
N PRO A 121 -24.91 5.86 -10.48
CA PRO A 121 -23.76 5.51 -9.65
C PRO A 121 -22.90 4.29 -10.03
N GLU A 122 -23.38 3.29 -10.77
CA GLU A 122 -22.67 1.99 -10.90
C GLU A 122 -21.87 1.82 -12.20
N GLU A 123 -22.55 1.70 -13.36
CA GLU A 123 -21.87 1.50 -14.65
C GLU A 123 -20.95 2.66 -15.02
N ALA A 124 -21.42 3.88 -14.73
CA ALA A 124 -20.74 5.13 -15.00
C ALA A 124 -19.66 5.49 -13.96
N ASP A 125 -19.42 4.62 -12.98
CA ASP A 125 -18.28 4.65 -12.06
C ASP A 125 -17.23 3.61 -12.46
N TYR A 126 -17.63 2.42 -12.93
CA TYR A 126 -16.67 1.41 -13.41
C TYR A 126 -15.82 1.91 -14.59
N GLY A 127 -16.41 2.65 -15.54
CA GLY A 127 -15.66 3.29 -16.63
C GLY A 127 -14.58 4.26 -16.13
N LYS A 128 -14.85 5.00 -15.05
CA LYS A 128 -13.89 5.95 -14.42
C LYS A 128 -12.78 5.22 -13.68
N ILE A 129 -13.10 4.07 -13.07
CA ILE A 129 -12.12 3.17 -12.44
C ILE A 129 -11.16 2.61 -13.48
N MET A 130 -11.67 2.17 -14.63
CA MET A 130 -10.85 1.71 -15.76
C MET A 130 -9.99 2.85 -16.36
N GLU A 131 -10.51 4.08 -16.45
CA GLU A 131 -9.73 5.25 -16.88
C GLU A 131 -8.60 5.57 -15.88
N ALA A 132 -8.87 5.50 -14.59
CA ALA A 132 -7.87 5.71 -13.53
C ALA A 132 -6.78 4.61 -13.55
N ASP A 133 -7.17 3.34 -13.68
CA ASP A 133 -6.25 2.21 -13.84
C ASP A 133 -5.35 2.39 -15.08
N MET A 134 -5.93 2.76 -16.22
CA MET A 134 -5.20 3.04 -17.46
C MET A 134 -4.15 4.15 -17.28
N LYS A 135 -4.53 5.29 -16.68
CA LYS A 135 -3.61 6.41 -16.45
C LYS A 135 -2.48 6.03 -15.47
N LEU A 136 -2.79 5.26 -14.41
CA LEU A 136 -1.78 4.76 -13.48
C LEU A 136 -0.80 3.78 -14.15
N ARG A 137 -1.29 2.89 -15.01
CA ARG A 137 -0.44 1.97 -15.78
C ARG A 137 0.39 2.69 -16.84
N GLN A 138 -0.14 3.76 -17.44
CA GLN A 138 0.63 4.63 -18.32
C GLN A 138 1.81 5.27 -17.56
N PHE A 139 1.56 5.89 -16.40
CA PHE A 139 2.62 6.43 -15.54
C PHE A 139 3.71 5.37 -15.25
N MET A 140 3.33 4.13 -14.89
CA MET A 140 4.29 3.06 -14.63
C MET A 140 5.12 2.64 -15.85
N ARG A 141 4.56 2.68 -17.07
CA ARG A 141 5.31 2.42 -18.31
C ARG A 141 6.32 3.53 -18.61
N GLU A 142 5.99 4.77 -18.24
CA GLU A 142 6.80 5.98 -18.43
C GLU A 142 7.74 6.31 -17.26
N LEU A 143 7.84 5.44 -16.24
CA LEU A 143 8.85 5.59 -15.20
C LEU A 143 10.25 5.36 -15.78
N PRO A 144 11.30 6.04 -15.28
CA PRO A 144 12.68 5.70 -15.58
C PRO A 144 12.96 4.22 -15.31
N SER A 145 13.78 3.57 -16.14
CA SER A 145 14.08 2.14 -16.08
C SER A 145 14.53 1.68 -14.69
N PHE A 146 15.28 2.52 -13.96
CA PHE A 146 15.77 2.26 -12.62
C PHE A 146 14.70 2.32 -11.51
N PHE A 147 13.48 2.80 -11.79
CA PHE A 147 12.33 2.75 -10.87
C PHE A 147 11.28 1.67 -11.24
N ARG A 148 11.43 0.95 -12.35
CA ARG A 148 10.53 -0.16 -12.70
C ARG A 148 10.92 -1.44 -11.95
N LEU A 149 9.98 -2.04 -11.20
CA LEU A 149 10.23 -3.25 -10.41
C LEU A 149 10.75 -4.42 -11.26
N GLU A 150 10.21 -4.57 -12.48
CA GLU A 150 10.58 -5.61 -13.45
C GLU A 150 12.07 -5.57 -13.84
N LYS A 151 12.70 -4.40 -13.78
CA LYS A 151 14.12 -4.23 -14.12
C LYS A 151 15.06 -4.55 -12.96
N SER A 152 14.55 -4.80 -11.75
CA SER A 152 15.37 -5.05 -10.54
C SER A 152 16.43 -6.15 -10.75
N GLY A 153 16.09 -7.26 -11.41
CA GLY A 153 17.03 -8.35 -11.73
C GLY A 153 18.08 -8.04 -12.82
N SER A 154 17.92 -6.95 -13.57
CA SER A 154 18.95 -6.38 -14.44
C SER A 154 19.83 -5.37 -13.70
N LEU A 155 19.22 -4.59 -12.80
CA LEU A 155 19.90 -3.55 -12.03
C LEU A 155 20.83 -4.16 -10.97
N SER A 156 20.50 -5.33 -10.42
CA SER A 156 21.39 -6.09 -9.52
C SER A 156 22.70 -6.56 -10.17
N LYS A 157 22.76 -6.62 -11.51
CA LYS A 157 23.96 -6.98 -12.28
C LYS A 157 24.88 -5.78 -12.55
N LEU A 158 24.45 -4.56 -12.25
CA LEU A 158 25.28 -3.36 -12.39
C LEU A 158 26.39 -3.34 -11.32
N PRO A 159 27.50 -2.63 -11.56
CA PRO A 159 28.55 -2.42 -10.56
C PRO A 159 28.00 -1.92 -9.23
N PRO A 160 28.56 -2.32 -8.07
CA PRO A 160 28.11 -1.81 -6.77
C PRO A 160 28.17 -0.29 -6.61
N SER A 161 29.03 0.38 -7.38
CA SER A 161 29.17 1.84 -7.45
C SER A 161 28.16 2.55 -8.35
N ASP A 162 27.33 1.82 -9.11
CA ASP A 162 26.30 2.42 -9.96
C ASP A 162 25.17 2.99 -9.10
N ILE A 163 24.90 4.30 -9.25
CA ILE A 163 23.86 5.00 -8.48
C ILE A 163 22.48 4.34 -8.60
N ARG A 164 22.16 3.65 -9.71
CA ARG A 164 20.87 2.93 -9.90
C ARG A 164 20.73 1.70 -9.00
N ARG A 165 21.85 1.22 -8.43
CA ARG A 165 21.96 0.14 -7.45
C ARG A 165 22.09 0.66 -6.01
N SER A 166 22.20 1.99 -5.79
CA SER A 166 22.20 2.58 -4.45
C SER A 166 20.99 2.14 -3.62
N SER A 167 21.16 2.16 -2.29
CA SER A 167 20.12 1.80 -1.33
C SER A 167 18.90 2.71 -1.48
N ASP A 168 19.14 4.02 -1.64
CA ASP A 168 18.08 5.03 -1.77
C ASP A 168 17.26 4.83 -3.06
N ILE A 169 17.90 4.72 -4.23
CA ILE A 169 17.18 4.47 -5.50
C ILE A 169 16.42 3.13 -5.45
N THR A 170 16.98 2.11 -4.81
CA THR A 170 16.34 0.80 -4.64
C THR A 170 15.12 0.85 -3.73
N ILE A 171 15.17 1.63 -2.65
CA ILE A 171 14.03 1.83 -1.75
C ILE A 171 12.97 2.73 -2.39
N GLN A 172 13.37 3.80 -3.07
CA GLN A 172 12.48 4.69 -3.83
C GLN A 172 11.73 3.93 -4.94
N ARG A 173 12.41 3.00 -5.64
CA ARG A 173 11.79 2.03 -6.56
C ARG A 173 10.69 1.24 -5.85
N TYR A 174 10.98 0.64 -4.69
CA TYR A 174 9.96 -0.10 -3.93
C TYR A 174 8.80 0.81 -3.47
N MET A 175 9.06 2.04 -3.00
CA MET A 175 8.02 2.98 -2.59
C MET A 175 7.06 3.34 -3.74
N LEU A 176 7.57 3.75 -4.91
CA LEU A 176 6.74 4.10 -6.07
C LEU A 176 5.84 2.92 -6.48
N ASN A 177 6.39 1.71 -6.55
CA ASN A 177 5.64 0.52 -6.92
C ASN A 177 4.62 0.14 -5.83
N MET A 178 4.96 0.26 -4.53
CA MET A 178 4.05 0.02 -3.40
C MET A 178 2.84 0.95 -3.41
N ILE A 179 3.04 2.22 -3.80
CA ILE A 179 1.97 3.21 -3.95
C ILE A 179 1.08 2.87 -5.15
N PHE A 180 1.70 2.57 -6.31
CA PHE A 180 0.98 2.18 -7.53
C PHE A 180 0.07 0.95 -7.30
N TYR A 181 0.64 -0.18 -6.86
CA TYR A 181 -0.15 -1.40 -6.64
C TYR A 181 -1.19 -1.19 -5.52
N GLY A 182 -0.90 -0.36 -4.52
CA GLY A 182 -1.88 0.05 -3.51
C GLY A 182 -3.08 0.78 -4.09
N GLN A 183 -2.91 1.60 -5.14
CA GLN A 183 -4.01 2.21 -5.86
C GLN A 183 -4.74 1.23 -6.77
N ILE A 184 -4.04 0.31 -7.45
CA ILE A 184 -4.70 -0.74 -8.26
C ILE A 184 -5.59 -1.60 -7.37
N CYS A 185 -5.12 -2.04 -6.21
CA CYS A 185 -5.98 -2.73 -5.25
C CYS A 185 -7.16 -1.84 -4.79
N LYS A 186 -6.91 -0.58 -4.38
CA LYS A 186 -7.98 0.33 -3.93
C LYS A 186 -9.08 0.52 -4.99
N LEU A 187 -8.70 0.66 -6.26
CA LEU A 187 -9.61 0.87 -7.39
C LEU A 187 -10.47 -0.36 -7.69
N HIS A 188 -9.87 -1.55 -7.69
CA HIS A 188 -10.55 -2.77 -8.13
C HIS A 188 -11.15 -3.62 -6.98
N LEU A 189 -10.81 -3.34 -5.72
CA LEU A 189 -11.34 -4.06 -4.54
C LEU A 189 -12.88 -4.16 -4.50
N PRO A 190 -13.68 -3.11 -4.83
CA PRO A 190 -15.15 -3.22 -4.84
C PRO A 190 -15.69 -4.27 -5.82
N TYR A 191 -14.92 -4.58 -6.88
CA TYR A 191 -15.31 -5.51 -7.95
C TYR A 191 -14.63 -6.88 -7.80
N LEU A 192 -13.95 -7.14 -6.67
CA LEU A 192 -13.27 -8.41 -6.42
C LEU A 192 -14.28 -9.57 -6.41
N ALA A 193 -15.29 -9.51 -5.54
CA ALA A 193 -16.33 -10.54 -5.50
C ALA A 193 -17.15 -10.62 -6.80
N GLN A 194 -17.59 -9.48 -7.33
CA GLN A 194 -18.40 -9.44 -8.54
C GLN A 194 -17.67 -10.01 -9.77
N GLY A 195 -16.34 -9.90 -9.83
CA GLY A 195 -15.52 -10.45 -10.91
C GLY A 195 -15.35 -11.97 -10.92
N THR A 196 -15.77 -12.70 -9.87
CA THR A 196 -15.82 -14.17 -9.90
C THR A 196 -17.12 -14.71 -10.49
N ILE A 197 -18.21 -13.92 -10.43
CA ILE A 197 -19.55 -14.29 -10.89
C ILE A 197 -19.82 -13.71 -12.29
N ASN A 198 -19.45 -12.45 -12.52
CA ASN A 198 -19.73 -11.72 -13.76
C ASN A 198 -18.45 -11.49 -14.58
N PRO A 199 -18.31 -12.09 -15.78
CA PRO A 199 -17.13 -11.93 -16.64
C PRO A 199 -16.77 -10.48 -17.00
N GLY A 200 -17.73 -9.55 -17.00
CA GLY A 200 -17.49 -8.12 -17.27
C GLY A 200 -16.55 -7.46 -16.25
N PHE A 201 -16.43 -8.01 -15.05
CA PHE A 201 -15.56 -7.51 -13.98
C PHE A 201 -14.33 -8.40 -13.72
N ALA A 202 -14.13 -9.47 -14.50
CA ALA A 202 -13.02 -10.40 -14.31
C ALA A 202 -11.62 -9.74 -14.35
N TYR A 203 -11.46 -8.68 -15.16
CA TYR A 203 -10.23 -7.86 -15.18
C TYR A 203 -9.93 -7.20 -13.83
N SER A 204 -10.97 -6.74 -13.11
CA SER A 204 -10.80 -6.12 -11.80
C SER A 204 -10.36 -7.12 -10.76
N HIS A 205 -10.99 -8.30 -10.72
CA HIS A 205 -10.60 -9.39 -9.84
C HIS A 205 -9.11 -9.75 -10.04
N ASP A 206 -8.73 -10.06 -11.29
CA ASP A 206 -7.35 -10.42 -11.65
C ASP A 206 -6.34 -9.29 -11.34
N SER A 207 -6.67 -8.04 -11.69
CA SER A 207 -5.81 -6.89 -11.42
C SER A 207 -5.63 -6.63 -9.92
N CYS A 208 -6.69 -6.74 -9.13
CA CYS A 208 -6.65 -6.54 -7.68
C CYS A 208 -5.79 -7.62 -7.00
N LEU A 209 -5.98 -8.88 -7.38
CA LEU A 209 -5.23 -10.02 -6.84
C LEU A 209 -3.74 -9.96 -7.22
N LYS A 210 -3.42 -9.68 -8.49
CA LYS A 210 -2.03 -9.50 -8.95
C LYS A 210 -1.36 -8.31 -8.25
N ALA A 211 -2.08 -7.21 -8.03
CA ALA A 211 -1.54 -6.07 -7.28
C ALA A 211 -1.28 -6.42 -5.80
N ALA A 212 -2.15 -7.19 -5.16
CA ALA A 212 -1.96 -7.67 -3.80
C ALA A 212 -0.71 -8.57 -3.67
N GLN A 213 -0.50 -9.50 -4.62
CA GLN A 213 0.70 -10.32 -4.70
C GLN A 213 1.97 -9.46 -4.86
N ARG A 214 1.93 -8.44 -5.71
CA ARG A 214 3.07 -7.52 -5.91
C ARG A 214 3.38 -6.71 -4.66
N ILE A 215 2.38 -6.27 -3.89
CA ILE A 215 2.57 -5.58 -2.61
C ILE A 215 3.35 -6.44 -1.60
N ILE A 216 2.94 -7.69 -1.41
CA ILE A 216 3.62 -8.61 -0.48
C ILE A 216 5.05 -8.91 -0.94
N TYR A 217 5.25 -9.14 -2.25
CA TYR A 217 6.58 -9.30 -2.84
C TYR A 217 7.49 -8.08 -2.60
N ILE A 218 6.98 -6.86 -2.81
CA ILE A 218 7.75 -5.62 -2.59
C ILE A 218 8.07 -5.45 -1.10
N GLU A 219 7.11 -5.71 -0.20
CA GLU A 219 7.33 -5.63 1.25
C GLU A 219 8.44 -6.60 1.70
N HIS A 220 8.41 -7.85 1.23
CA HIS A 220 9.46 -8.82 1.52
C HIS A 220 10.83 -8.37 0.99
N ARG A 221 10.88 -7.88 -0.25
CA ARG A 221 12.14 -7.39 -0.87
C ARG A 221 12.69 -6.18 -0.13
N MET A 222 11.85 -5.19 0.17
CA MET A 222 12.24 -3.97 0.87
C MET A 222 12.69 -4.24 2.32
N ARG A 223 12.13 -5.24 3.01
CA ARG A 223 12.62 -5.65 4.35
C ARG A 223 14.01 -6.29 4.33
N ALA A 224 14.45 -6.83 3.20
CA ALA A 224 15.76 -7.44 3.03
C ALA A 224 16.85 -6.42 2.68
N GLU A 225 16.51 -5.15 2.43
CA GLU A 225 17.49 -4.10 2.16
C GLU A 225 18.06 -3.54 3.46
N ASN A 226 19.40 -3.53 3.58
CA ASN A 226 20.09 -2.91 4.71
C ASN A 226 20.13 -1.38 4.53
N SER A 227 19.14 -0.69 5.10
CA SER A 227 19.02 0.77 5.06
C SER A 227 18.46 1.35 6.35
N THR A 228 18.99 2.51 6.74
CA THR A 228 18.46 3.34 7.83
C THR A 228 16.97 3.61 7.68
N PHE A 229 16.46 3.85 6.46
CA PHE A 229 15.03 4.04 6.23
C PHE A 229 14.22 2.77 6.56
N VAL A 230 14.69 1.60 6.12
CA VAL A 230 13.99 0.32 6.35
C VAL A 230 14.00 -0.02 7.84
N LEU A 231 15.14 0.17 8.52
CA LEU A 231 15.27 -0.02 9.97
C LEU A 231 14.40 0.96 10.77
N PHE A 232 14.36 2.24 10.37
CA PHE A 232 13.47 3.24 10.97
C PHE A 232 12.00 2.86 10.79
N ARG A 233 11.60 2.50 9.56
CA ARG A 233 10.25 2.06 9.23
C ARG A 233 9.84 0.81 10.03
N GLN A 234 10.74 -0.14 10.21
CA GLN A 234 10.54 -1.32 11.06
C GLN A 234 10.41 -0.93 12.54
N ARG A 235 11.32 -0.13 13.09
CA ARG A 235 11.30 0.33 14.49
C ARG A 235 10.04 1.11 14.83
N MET A 236 9.60 1.99 13.94
CA MET A 236 8.37 2.78 14.06
C MET A 236 7.12 2.00 13.63
N ASN A 237 7.27 0.75 13.20
CA ASN A 237 6.20 -0.15 12.75
C ASN A 237 5.27 0.44 11.67
N VAL A 238 5.84 1.28 10.80
CA VAL A 238 5.11 1.97 9.72
C VAL A 238 4.76 0.98 8.61
N LYS A 239 3.64 0.27 8.79
CA LYS A 239 3.02 -0.56 7.76
C LYS A 239 2.29 0.35 6.76
N PHE A 240 2.49 0.11 5.46
CA PHE A 240 1.81 0.90 4.42
C PHE A 240 0.36 0.46 4.25
N ARG A 241 -0.55 1.41 3.96
CA ARG A 241 -1.95 1.18 3.53
C ARG A 241 -2.06 0.01 2.55
N SER A 242 -1.19 -0.01 1.54
CA SER A 242 -1.17 -1.03 0.48
C SER A 242 -1.11 -2.45 1.06
N ILE A 243 -0.31 -2.69 2.11
CA ILE A 243 -0.13 -4.00 2.74
C ILE A 243 -1.44 -4.47 3.37
N PHE A 244 -2.13 -3.61 4.12
CA PHE A 244 -3.44 -3.97 4.69
C PHE A 244 -4.46 -4.30 3.61
N ILE A 245 -4.53 -3.50 2.53
CA ILE A 245 -5.42 -3.78 1.40
C ILE A 245 -5.05 -5.12 0.75
N ALA A 246 -3.77 -5.40 0.51
CA ALA A 246 -3.33 -6.67 -0.06
C ALA A 246 -3.76 -7.87 0.81
N CYS A 247 -3.65 -7.76 2.14
CA CYS A 247 -4.12 -8.80 3.05
C CYS A 247 -5.65 -8.95 3.02
N VAL A 248 -6.43 -7.86 2.95
CA VAL A 248 -7.89 -7.92 2.74
C VAL A 248 -8.22 -8.67 1.44
N VAL A 249 -7.54 -8.36 0.34
CA VAL A 249 -7.73 -9.02 -0.97
C VAL A 249 -7.51 -10.53 -0.85
N PHE A 250 -6.40 -10.99 -0.23
CA PHE A 250 -6.15 -12.43 -0.04
C PHE A 250 -7.16 -13.12 0.87
N VAL A 251 -7.67 -12.43 1.88
CA VAL A 251 -8.70 -12.97 2.78
C VAL A 251 -10.02 -13.17 2.01
N LEU A 252 -10.41 -12.19 1.19
CA LEU A 252 -11.60 -12.28 0.36
C LEU A 252 -11.46 -13.33 -0.75
N ASP A 253 -10.36 -13.31 -1.50
CA ASP A 253 -10.01 -14.29 -2.54
C ASP A 253 -10.03 -15.72 -1.99
N GLY A 254 -9.38 -15.96 -0.85
CA GLY A 254 -9.39 -17.25 -0.16
C GLY A 254 -10.77 -17.71 0.34
N CYS A 255 -11.76 -16.82 0.43
CA CYS A 255 -13.15 -17.15 0.76
C CYS A 255 -14.04 -17.32 -0.49
N LEU A 256 -13.72 -16.64 -1.59
CA LEU A 256 -14.42 -16.70 -2.88
C LEU A 256 -13.96 -17.90 -3.73
N ALA A 257 -12.74 -18.38 -3.52
CA ALA A 257 -12.25 -19.60 -4.14
C ALA A 257 -13.12 -20.80 -3.71
N ASN A 258 -13.99 -21.30 -4.59
CA ASN A 258 -14.84 -22.46 -4.31
C ASN A 258 -14.12 -23.80 -4.58
N ASN A 259 -13.11 -23.84 -5.46
CA ASN A 259 -12.42 -25.08 -5.83
C ASN A 259 -11.12 -25.31 -5.04
N PRO A 260 -10.89 -26.52 -4.48
CA PRO A 260 -9.61 -26.88 -3.85
C PRO A 260 -8.51 -27.27 -4.85
N GLU A 261 -8.82 -27.39 -6.14
CA GLU A 261 -7.89 -27.90 -7.18
C GLU A 261 -7.22 -26.79 -8.01
N GLY A 262 -7.58 -25.53 -7.79
CA GLY A 262 -7.07 -24.38 -8.55
C GLY A 262 -5.88 -23.63 -7.93
N SER A 263 -5.43 -24.00 -6.72
CA SER A 263 -4.36 -23.29 -6.03
C SER A 263 -2.99 -23.56 -6.66
N THR A 264 -2.58 -22.68 -7.57
CA THR A 264 -1.17 -22.59 -7.96
C THR A 264 -0.31 -22.42 -6.70
N THR A 265 0.73 -23.23 -6.55
CA THR A 265 1.55 -23.34 -5.33
C THR A 265 2.22 -22.04 -4.87
N GLY A 266 2.28 -21.01 -5.72
CA GLY A 266 2.72 -19.66 -5.34
C GLY A 266 1.68 -18.82 -4.60
N GLY A 267 0.38 -19.10 -4.77
CA GLY A 267 -0.71 -18.40 -4.10
C GLY A 267 -0.70 -18.62 -2.59
N ASP A 268 -0.69 -19.88 -2.16
CA ASP A 268 -0.71 -20.28 -0.75
C ASP A 268 0.50 -19.72 0.05
N ALA A 269 1.68 -19.67 -0.58
CA ALA A 269 2.87 -19.08 0.01
C ALA A 269 2.72 -17.55 0.18
N THR A 270 2.31 -16.84 -0.87
CA THR A 270 2.11 -15.37 -0.84
C THR A 270 1.04 -14.97 0.16
N MET A 271 -0.04 -15.75 0.22
CA MET A 271 -1.10 -15.60 1.21
C MET A 271 -0.55 -15.83 2.63
N THR A 272 0.19 -16.92 2.88
CA THR A 272 0.79 -17.20 4.19
C THR A 272 1.74 -16.08 4.65
N ASP A 273 2.49 -15.46 3.74
CA ASP A 273 3.29 -14.27 4.03
C ASP A 273 2.43 -13.05 4.41
N ALA A 274 1.31 -12.80 3.70
CA ALA A 274 0.35 -11.75 4.04
C ALA A 274 -0.23 -11.94 5.47
N TRP A 275 -0.59 -13.17 5.83
CA TRP A 275 -1.04 -13.53 7.18
C TRP A 275 0.03 -13.30 8.25
N ARG A 276 1.30 -13.63 7.97
CA ARG A 276 2.43 -13.35 8.87
C ARG A 276 2.58 -11.85 9.10
N ILE A 277 2.49 -11.05 8.04
CA ILE A 277 2.62 -9.58 8.12
C ILE A 277 1.47 -8.94 8.93
N LEU A 278 0.22 -9.42 8.79
CA LEU A 278 -0.88 -9.00 9.67
C LEU A 278 -0.64 -9.41 11.12
N TYR A 279 -0.21 -10.66 11.35
CA TYR A 279 0.03 -11.20 12.67
C TYR A 279 1.15 -10.45 13.43
N GLU A 280 2.23 -10.08 12.75
CA GLU A 280 3.26 -9.19 13.28
C GLU A 280 2.70 -7.83 13.68
N ALA A 281 1.83 -7.24 12.85
CA ALA A 281 1.27 -5.91 13.04
C ALA A 281 0.16 -5.84 14.12
N LYS A 282 -0.46 -6.97 14.49
CA LYS A 282 -1.64 -7.02 15.38
C LYS A 282 -1.44 -6.31 16.74
N GLY A 283 -0.23 -6.35 17.29
CA GLY A 283 0.10 -5.74 18.58
C GLY A 283 0.44 -4.24 18.51
N GLN A 284 0.45 -3.65 17.31
CA GLN A 284 0.99 -2.31 17.03
C GLN A 284 -0.01 -1.42 16.30
N SER A 285 -1.05 -2.02 15.71
CA SER A 285 -2.13 -1.33 15.03
C SER A 285 -3.45 -2.00 15.41
N PRO A 286 -4.38 -1.28 16.07
CA PRO A 286 -5.74 -1.78 16.35
C PRO A 286 -6.44 -2.30 15.10
N LEU A 287 -6.25 -1.63 13.96
CA LEU A 287 -6.74 -2.06 12.66
C LEU A 287 -6.14 -3.40 12.20
N ALA A 288 -4.84 -3.61 12.39
CA ALA A 288 -4.23 -4.91 12.08
C ALA A 288 -4.81 -6.03 12.94
N SER A 289 -5.13 -5.73 14.21
CA SER A 289 -5.77 -6.67 15.14
C SER A 289 -7.22 -6.99 14.72
N GLU A 290 -8.04 -5.97 14.44
CA GLU A 290 -9.43 -6.14 13.99
C GLU A 290 -9.48 -6.87 12.64
N LEU A 291 -8.65 -6.47 11.68
CA LEU A 291 -8.56 -7.13 10.37
C LEU A 291 -8.14 -8.60 10.53
N LEU A 292 -7.10 -8.90 11.30
CA LEU A 292 -6.67 -10.28 11.55
C LEU A 292 -7.79 -11.10 12.22
N HIS A 293 -8.47 -10.52 13.20
CA HIS A 293 -9.57 -11.18 13.92
C HIS A 293 -10.76 -11.48 13.00
N LEU A 294 -11.23 -10.50 12.22
CA LEU A 294 -12.28 -10.69 11.21
C LEU A 294 -11.87 -11.75 10.18
N SER A 295 -10.64 -11.67 9.68
CA SER A 295 -10.12 -12.61 8.69
C SER A 295 -10.07 -14.04 9.23
N VAL A 296 -9.68 -14.24 10.49
CA VAL A 296 -9.72 -15.54 11.18
C VAL A 296 -11.16 -16.01 11.40
N GLN A 297 -12.10 -15.12 11.72
CA GLN A 297 -13.53 -15.48 11.86
C GLN A 297 -14.11 -15.95 10.53
N ILE A 298 -13.86 -15.22 9.43
CA ILE A 298 -14.35 -15.57 8.09
C ILE A 298 -13.72 -16.89 7.64
N LEU A 299 -12.40 -17.06 7.75
CA LEU A 299 -11.76 -18.35 7.43
C LEU A 299 -12.33 -19.51 8.26
N ARG A 300 -12.53 -19.35 9.57
CA ARG A 300 -13.13 -20.42 10.40
C ARG A 300 -14.55 -20.78 9.96
N LYS A 301 -15.32 -19.79 9.47
CA LYS A 301 -16.71 -19.98 9.05
C LYS A 301 -16.83 -20.60 7.65
N TYR A 302 -15.96 -20.24 6.71
CA TYR A 302 -16.09 -20.61 5.29
C TYR A 302 -15.01 -21.59 4.79
N ARG A 303 -13.81 -21.63 5.39
CA ARG A 303 -12.73 -22.57 5.06
C ARG A 303 -11.91 -22.98 6.30
N ALA A 304 -12.51 -23.76 7.20
CA ALA A 304 -11.91 -24.14 8.48
C ALA A 304 -10.57 -24.93 8.38
N SER A 305 -10.28 -25.56 7.24
CA SER A 305 -9.05 -26.31 6.93
C SER A 305 -7.93 -25.45 6.31
N HIS A 306 -8.12 -24.14 6.19
CA HIS A 306 -7.23 -23.26 5.44
C HIS A 306 -5.81 -23.15 6.05
N PRO A 307 -4.71 -23.29 5.27
CA PRO A 307 -3.33 -23.34 5.79
C PRO A 307 -2.92 -22.17 6.68
N ALA A 308 -3.47 -20.98 6.46
CA ALA A 308 -3.23 -19.81 7.30
C ALA A 308 -3.65 -19.99 8.76
N LEU A 309 -4.71 -20.77 9.04
CA LEU A 309 -5.15 -21.05 10.41
C LEU A 309 -4.09 -21.88 11.16
N GLU A 310 -3.43 -22.82 10.48
CA GLU A 310 -2.33 -23.62 11.04
C GLU A 310 -1.04 -22.80 11.19
N ALA A 311 -0.76 -21.89 10.26
CA ALA A 311 0.35 -20.95 10.40
C ALA A 311 0.18 -20.05 11.64
N LEU A 312 -1.04 -19.54 11.87
CA LEU A 312 -1.38 -18.72 13.04
C LEU A 312 -1.31 -19.50 14.36
N LYS A 313 -1.72 -20.78 14.38
CA LYS A 313 -1.52 -21.66 15.56
C LYS A 313 -0.03 -21.80 15.90
N LYS A 314 0.80 -22.15 14.91
CA LYS A 314 2.26 -22.30 15.10
C LYS A 314 2.93 -21.03 15.60
N GLU A 315 2.51 -19.86 15.11
CA GLU A 315 3.10 -18.57 15.49
C GLU A 315 2.58 -18.01 16.83
N ASN A 316 1.42 -18.46 17.32
CA ASN A 316 1.02 -18.28 18.73
C ASN A 316 1.87 -19.17 19.64
N CYS A 317 1.98 -20.48 19.36
CA CYS A 317 2.78 -21.42 20.16
C CYS A 317 4.27 -21.04 20.26
N ARG A 318 4.83 -20.33 19.27
CA ARG A 318 6.21 -19.82 19.30
C ARG A 318 6.45 -18.67 20.27
N ARG A 319 5.41 -18.01 20.78
CA ARG A 319 5.54 -16.88 21.74
C ARG A 319 5.20 -17.23 23.19
N ASP A 320 4.69 -18.43 23.45
CA ASP A 320 4.47 -18.96 24.81
C ASP A 320 5.47 -20.08 25.19
N PRO A 321 6.75 -19.77 25.48
CA PRO A 321 7.65 -20.69 26.19
C PRO A 321 7.73 -20.42 27.71
N THR A 322 6.92 -19.51 28.27
CA THR A 322 7.15 -18.94 29.62
C THR A 322 5.99 -19.06 30.61
N ILE A 323 5.09 -20.05 30.45
CA ILE A 323 4.23 -20.52 31.57
C ILE A 323 4.19 -22.05 31.60
N LEU A 324 5.36 -22.68 31.82
CA LEU A 324 5.40 -24.10 32.20
C LEU A 324 6.60 -24.40 33.14
N ASN A 325 6.74 -23.61 34.21
CA ASN A 325 7.61 -23.97 35.33
C ASN A 325 7.24 -23.21 36.62
N GLN A 326 6.03 -23.44 37.12
CA GLN A 326 5.70 -23.17 38.54
C GLN A 326 4.43 -23.90 39.01
N MET A 327 4.53 -25.22 39.19
CA MET A 327 3.88 -25.90 40.32
C MET A 327 4.60 -27.22 40.61
N GLY A 328 4.94 -27.43 41.88
CA GLY A 328 5.56 -28.66 42.36
C GLY A 328 4.57 -29.81 42.52
N PRO A 329 5.04 -31.02 42.88
CA PRO A 329 4.22 -32.21 42.93
C PRO A 329 3.32 -32.25 44.18
N VAL A 330 2.07 -32.68 44.00
CA VAL A 330 1.17 -33.17 45.07
C VAL A 330 0.38 -34.36 44.53
N ASP A 331 0.05 -35.30 45.42
CA ASP A 331 -0.10 -36.72 45.11
C ASP A 331 -1.43 -37.22 44.49
N VAL A 332 -1.29 -38.45 44.00
CA VAL A 332 -2.27 -39.40 43.47
C VAL A 332 -3.51 -39.62 44.35
N ALA A 333 -4.68 -39.66 43.73
CA ALA A 333 -5.77 -40.57 44.12
C ALA A 333 -6.63 -41.00 42.89
N THR A 334 -6.86 -42.31 42.80
CA THR A 334 -7.84 -43.01 41.92
C THR A 334 -9.29 -42.53 42.15
N THR A 335 -10.30 -42.72 41.30
CA THR A 335 -10.52 -43.65 40.16
C THR A 335 -11.03 -42.86 38.92
N GLU A 336 -11.50 -43.39 37.76
CA GLU A 336 -11.78 -44.76 37.29
C GLU A 336 -11.60 -44.89 35.75
N SER A 337 -12.24 -45.88 35.11
CA SER A 337 -12.21 -46.14 33.65
C SER A 337 -13.56 -45.93 32.97
N SER A 338 -13.57 -45.35 31.77
CA SER A 338 -14.42 -45.88 30.68
C SER A 338 -13.89 -45.48 29.31
N SER A 339 -13.49 -46.48 28.51
CA SER A 339 -13.07 -46.31 27.13
C SER A 339 -14.22 -46.58 26.16
N MET A 340 -14.55 -45.64 25.29
CA MET A 340 -15.18 -45.95 24.00
C MET A 340 -14.55 -45.13 22.89
N ALA A 341 -13.86 -45.82 21.98
CA ALA A 341 -13.52 -45.28 20.67
C ALA A 341 -14.78 -45.24 19.81
N ILE A 342 -15.09 -44.09 19.22
CA ILE A 342 -16.01 -44.00 18.09
C ILE A 342 -15.29 -43.28 16.97
N ASP A 343 -14.93 -44.08 15.96
CA ASP A 343 -14.42 -43.63 14.69
C ASP A 343 -15.48 -42.80 13.96
N ARG A 344 -15.10 -41.63 13.43
CA ARG A 344 -15.94 -40.78 12.60
C ARG A 344 -15.09 -40.01 11.61
N GLU A 345 -15.08 -40.50 10.38
CA GLU A 345 -14.67 -39.71 9.21
C GLU A 345 -15.43 -38.37 9.17
N PRO A 346 -14.76 -37.27 8.79
CA PRO A 346 -15.43 -36.00 8.56
C PRO A 346 -16.30 -36.12 7.30
N ARG A 347 -17.61 -36.21 7.48
CA ARG A 347 -18.59 -36.14 6.39
C ARG A 347 -18.31 -34.90 5.54
N ARG A 348 -18.14 -35.10 4.23
CA ARG A 348 -18.21 -34.01 3.25
C ARG A 348 -19.60 -33.39 3.35
N VAL A 349 -19.64 -32.08 3.56
CA VAL A 349 -20.84 -31.28 3.35
C VAL A 349 -20.65 -30.61 2.01
N ASP A 350 -21.36 -31.08 0.99
CA ASP A 350 -21.44 -30.37 -0.28
C ASP A 350 -22.19 -29.06 -0.03
N ILE A 351 -21.53 -27.93 -0.31
CA ILE A 351 -22.08 -26.59 -0.07
C ILE A 351 -22.76 -26.12 -1.35
N ASP A 352 -24.06 -25.91 -1.26
CA ASP A 352 -24.88 -25.29 -2.29
C ASP A 352 -24.47 -23.81 -2.46
N PRO A 353 -24.02 -23.35 -3.66
CA PRO A 353 -23.56 -21.99 -3.87
C PRO A 353 -24.57 -20.91 -3.45
N ASP A 354 -25.87 -21.20 -3.58
CA ASP A 354 -26.96 -20.27 -3.27
C ASP A 354 -27.14 -20.03 -1.75
N THR A 355 -26.45 -20.78 -0.89
CA THR A 355 -26.46 -20.54 0.57
C THR A 355 -25.36 -19.58 1.04
N ILE A 356 -24.40 -19.24 0.18
CA ILE A 356 -23.48 -18.13 0.45
C ILE A 356 -24.16 -16.86 -0.04
N ASP A 357 -24.99 -16.29 0.84
CA ASP A 357 -25.51 -14.93 0.71
C ASP A 357 -24.33 -13.94 0.82
N LEU A 358 -23.57 -13.83 -0.28
CA LEU A 358 -22.40 -12.98 -0.43
C LEU A 358 -22.80 -11.51 -0.33
N ASP A 359 -24.00 -11.17 -0.81
CA ASP A 359 -24.60 -9.86 -0.61
C ASP A 359 -24.85 -9.58 0.87
N LYS A 360 -25.30 -10.56 1.67
CA LYS A 360 -25.40 -10.41 3.13
C LYS A 360 -24.08 -10.53 3.88
N LEU A 361 -23.06 -11.17 3.34
CA LEU A 361 -21.69 -11.08 3.86
C LEU A 361 -21.14 -9.67 3.61
N TRP A 362 -21.36 -9.15 2.40
CA TRP A 362 -21.02 -7.80 1.96
C TRP A 362 -21.81 -6.73 2.73
N GLU A 363 -23.09 -6.94 3.02
CA GLU A 363 -23.95 -6.12 3.90
C GLU A 363 -23.71 -6.37 5.39
N THR A 364 -23.07 -7.47 5.80
CA THR A 364 -22.55 -7.59 7.18
C THR A 364 -21.23 -6.81 7.32
N LEU A 365 -20.48 -6.69 6.22
CA LEU A 365 -19.29 -5.89 6.09
C LEU A 365 -19.65 -4.38 5.95
N GLN A 366 -20.64 -4.01 5.12
CA GLN A 366 -21.11 -2.64 4.87
C GLN A 366 -22.17 -2.17 5.88
N GLY A 367 -23.27 -2.91 6.01
CA GLY A 367 -24.49 -2.61 6.77
C GLY A 367 -24.37 -2.66 8.30
N ARG A 368 -23.17 -2.72 8.87
CA ARG A 368 -22.94 -2.27 10.27
C ARG A 368 -22.92 -0.75 10.42
N GLY A 369 -23.27 0.01 9.38
CA GLY A 369 -23.27 1.48 9.39
C GLY A 369 -21.88 2.08 9.61
N ARG A 370 -20.83 1.26 9.52
CA ARG A 370 -19.44 1.68 9.63
C ARG A 370 -18.87 1.74 8.23
N ASP A 371 -18.92 2.95 7.69
CA ASP A 371 -18.16 3.32 6.51
C ASP A 371 -16.72 2.75 6.62
N TRP A 372 -16.31 1.93 5.64
CA TRP A 372 -14.95 1.38 5.61
C TRP A 372 -13.89 2.49 5.51
N ASN A 373 -14.31 3.68 5.06
CA ASN A 373 -13.55 4.93 5.10
C ASN A 373 -13.32 5.47 6.53
N ASN A 374 -14.00 4.95 7.55
CA ASN A 374 -13.65 5.16 8.97
C ASN A 374 -12.91 3.96 9.57
N LEU A 375 -13.29 2.72 9.23
CA LEU A 375 -12.69 1.52 9.84
C LEU A 375 -11.20 1.38 9.53
N PHE A 376 -10.78 1.56 8.28
CA PHE A 376 -9.38 1.46 7.87
C PHE A 376 -8.53 2.73 8.21
N TRP A 377 -9.10 3.76 8.84
CA TRP A 377 -8.57 5.14 8.76
C TRP A 377 -8.53 5.95 10.06
N SER A 378 -8.97 5.38 11.18
CA SER A 378 -9.02 6.06 12.49
C SER A 378 -7.65 6.28 13.17
N LEU A 379 -6.56 5.79 12.59
CA LEU A 379 -5.20 6.09 13.04
C LEU A 379 -4.74 7.42 12.43
N GLY A 380 -4.91 8.49 13.21
CA GLY A 380 -4.26 9.77 12.95
C GLY A 380 -2.73 9.63 12.89
N PRO A 381 -2.01 10.62 12.33
CA PRO A 381 -0.56 10.57 12.29
C PRO A 381 0.02 10.47 13.71
N PRO A 382 1.13 9.73 13.92
CA PRO A 382 1.96 9.99 15.08
C PRO A 382 2.42 11.44 14.98
N LEU A 383 1.96 12.27 15.92
CA LEU A 383 2.41 13.64 16.05
C LEU A 383 3.89 13.64 16.45
N ILE A 384 4.70 14.21 15.56
CA ILE A 384 6.02 14.84 15.77
C ILE A 384 6.99 14.07 16.70
#